data_AF-A0A3B4Z1I7-F1
#
_entry.id   AF-A0A3B4Z1I7-F1
#
_cell.length_a   1.000
_cell.length_b   1.000
_cell.length_c   1.000
_cell.angle_alpha   90.00
_cell.angle_beta   90.00
_cell.angle_gamma   90.00
#
_symmetry.space_group_name_H-M   'P 1'
#
loop_
_entity.id
_entity.type
_entity.pdbx_description
1 polymer ?
#
loop_
_entity_poly.entity_id
_entity_poly.type
_entity_poly.pdbx_seq_one_letter_code
_entity_poly.pdbx_strand_id
1 'polypeptide(L)'
;MNFKIRAATREDCRDISRMIMELAVYEKMPDQVKISHEELERDGFCQNPFFECLVAEVPEEHKSKEGNGFGKGLLSKVAEVAKKKQCVRLQLSVLNWNTPSRDFYAAKGAQDLTVTEGWHFIRFDGQNLDNLANEAPKN
;
A
#
# COMPACT_ATOMS: atom_id res chain seq x y z
N MET A 1 23.25 5.14 3.46
CA MET A 1 21.85 4.83 3.85
C MET A 1 21.92 3.57 4.68
N ASN A 2 21.37 3.59 5.90
CA ASN A 2 21.49 2.48 6.86
C ASN A 2 20.46 1.37 6.60
N PHE A 3 19.88 1.31 5.39
CA PHE A 3 18.88 0.35 4.98
C PHE A 3 18.88 0.21 3.45
N LYS A 4 18.34 -0.92 2.98
CA LYS A 4 18.19 -1.26 1.56
C LYS A 4 16.71 -1.37 1.22
N ILE A 5 16.29 -0.76 0.12
CA ILE A 5 14.96 -1.00 -0.44
C ILE A 5 15.08 -1.98 -1.59
N ARG A 6 14.29 -3.06 -1.54
CA ARG A 6 14.26 -4.10 -2.57
C ARG A 6 12.82 -4.56 -2.81
N ALA A 7 12.61 -5.24 -3.94
CA ALA A 7 11.40 -6.02 -4.15
C ALA A 7 11.30 -7.10 -3.06
N ALA A 8 10.07 -7.35 -2.60
CA ALA A 8 9.78 -8.46 -1.72
C ALA A 8 10.03 -9.79 -2.44
N THR A 9 10.37 -10.81 -1.67
CA THR A 9 10.39 -12.22 -2.05
C THR A 9 9.27 -12.96 -1.30
N ARG A 10 9.01 -14.22 -1.66
CA ARG A 10 8.03 -15.07 -0.95
C ARG A 10 8.31 -15.18 0.56
N GLU A 11 9.59 -15.15 0.92
CA GLU A 11 10.05 -15.26 2.32
C GLU A 11 9.63 -14.04 3.16
N ASP A 12 9.41 -12.88 2.53
CA ASP A 12 8.99 -11.66 3.22
C ASP A 12 7.48 -11.67 3.55
N CYS A 13 6.67 -12.59 3.01
CA CYS A 13 5.21 -12.56 3.15
C CYS A 13 4.71 -12.59 4.60
N ARG A 14 5.43 -13.28 5.48
CA ARG A 14 5.09 -13.30 6.92
C ARG A 14 5.30 -11.94 7.57
N ASP A 15 6.42 -11.28 7.27
CA ASP A 15 6.69 -9.93 7.77
C ASP A 15 5.76 -8.89 7.16
N ILE A 16 5.42 -9.03 5.87
CA ILE A 16 4.43 -8.17 5.20
C ILE A 16 3.06 -8.32 5.86
N SER A 17 2.60 -9.56 6.08
CA SER A 17 1.32 -9.82 6.76
C SER A 17 1.29 -9.21 8.17
N ARG A 18 2.38 -9.37 8.93
CA ARG A 18 2.55 -8.73 10.25
C ARG A 18 2.45 -7.21 10.16
N MET A 19 3.17 -6.57 9.23
CA MET A 19 3.14 -5.10 9.06
C MET A 19 1.77 -4.59 8.60
N ILE A 20 1.05 -5.34 7.76
CA ILE A 20 -0.35 -5.02 7.38
C ILE A 20 -1.24 -5.01 8.62
N MET A 21 -1.11 -6.01 9.50
CA MET A 21 -1.86 -6.07 10.76
C MET A 21 -1.48 -4.91 11.70
N GLU A 22 -0.19 -4.61 11.84
CA GLU A 22 0.29 -3.47 12.65
C GLU A 22 -0.28 -2.14 12.15
N LEU A 23 -0.33 -1.93 10.83
CA LEU A 23 -0.95 -0.75 10.22
C LEU A 23 -2.46 -0.71 10.51
N ALA A 24 -3.17 -1.83 10.33
CA ALA A 24 -4.60 -1.88 10.60
C ALA A 24 -4.93 -1.60 12.07
N VAL A 25 -4.11 -2.06 13.01
CA VAL A 25 -4.22 -1.72 14.43
C VAL A 25 -4.02 -0.21 14.63
N TYR A 26 -3.00 0.39 14.01
CA TYR A 26 -2.76 1.83 14.06
C TYR A 26 -3.95 2.63 13.51
N GLU A 27 -4.59 2.14 12.45
CA GLU A 27 -5.78 2.75 11.83
C GLU A 27 -7.10 2.42 12.56
N LYS A 28 -7.05 1.65 13.66
CA LYS A 28 -8.22 1.20 14.45
C LYS A 28 -9.19 0.32 13.67
N MET A 29 -8.67 -0.47 12.73
CA MET A 29 -9.46 -1.35 11.84
C MET A 29 -8.86 -2.78 11.70
N PRO A 30 -8.39 -3.45 12.77
CA PRO A 30 -7.75 -4.77 12.66
C PRO A 30 -8.68 -5.85 12.09
N ASP A 31 -9.97 -5.83 12.45
CA ASP A 31 -10.97 -6.81 12.00
C ASP A 31 -11.25 -6.76 10.48
N GLN A 32 -10.77 -5.71 9.80
CA GLN A 32 -10.89 -5.56 8.36
C GLN A 32 -9.78 -6.27 7.59
N VAL A 33 -8.71 -6.72 8.27
CA VAL A 33 -7.63 -7.48 7.65
C VAL A 33 -8.10 -8.92 7.44
N LYS A 34 -8.47 -9.22 6.20
CA LYS A 34 -8.87 -10.57 5.78
C LYS A 34 -7.74 -11.36 5.13
N ILE A 35 -6.69 -10.68 4.67
CA ILE A 35 -5.62 -11.27 3.88
C ILE A 35 -4.62 -12.04 4.76
N SER A 36 -4.29 -13.28 4.39
CA SER A 36 -3.26 -14.09 5.04
C SER A 36 -1.91 -14.03 4.29
N HIS A 37 -0.83 -14.49 4.94
CA HIS A 37 0.48 -14.59 4.28
C HIS A 37 0.50 -15.59 3.12
N GLU A 38 -0.27 -16.68 3.20
CA GLU A 38 -0.45 -17.64 2.11
C GLU A 38 -1.15 -17.00 0.90
N GLU A 39 -2.12 -16.12 1.14
CA GLU A 39 -2.78 -15.36 0.07
C GLU A 39 -1.83 -14.33 -0.55
N LEU A 40 -1.00 -13.66 0.25
CA LEU A 40 0.06 -12.78 -0.26
C LEU A 40 1.04 -13.55 -1.16
N GLU A 41 1.46 -14.75 -0.76
CA GLU A 41 2.32 -15.61 -1.58
C GLU A 41 1.66 -16.04 -2.88
N ARG A 42 0.38 -16.41 -2.81
CA ARG A 42 -0.42 -16.83 -3.97
C ARG A 42 -0.59 -15.67 -4.97
N ASP A 43 -0.96 -14.49 -4.49
CA ASP A 43 -1.43 -13.38 -5.33
C ASP A 43 -0.30 -12.45 -5.78
N GLY A 44 0.75 -12.31 -4.97
CA GLY A 44 1.89 -11.43 -5.25
C GLY A 44 3.04 -12.09 -6.02
N PHE A 45 3.08 -13.42 -6.10
CA PHE A 45 4.20 -14.16 -6.69
C PHE A 45 3.78 -15.21 -7.72
N CYS A 46 2.54 -15.17 -8.21
CA CYS A 46 2.12 -15.98 -9.36
C CYS A 46 2.67 -15.41 -10.68
N GLN A 47 2.33 -16.06 -11.80
CA GLN A 47 2.79 -15.64 -13.13
C GLN A 47 2.36 -14.21 -13.50
N ASN A 48 1.16 -13.81 -13.06
CA ASN A 48 0.58 -12.48 -13.30
C ASN A 48 0.12 -11.87 -11.96
N PRO A 49 1.02 -11.26 -11.18
CA PRO A 49 0.73 -10.86 -9.82
C PRO A 49 -0.27 -9.70 -9.75
N PHE A 50 -1.15 -9.71 -8.74
CA PHE A 50 -2.14 -8.64 -8.53
C PHE A 50 -1.56 -7.39 -7.87
N PHE A 51 -0.44 -7.55 -7.16
CA PHE A 51 0.28 -6.45 -6.54
C PHE A 51 1.79 -6.71 -6.61
N GLU A 52 2.56 -5.62 -6.45
CA GLU A 52 3.99 -5.68 -6.22
C GLU A 52 4.29 -5.04 -4.87
N CYS A 53 5.26 -5.60 -4.13
CA CYS A 53 5.63 -5.12 -2.81
C CYS A 53 7.12 -4.76 -2.75
N LEU A 54 7.42 -3.66 -2.05
CA LEU A 54 8.77 -3.24 -1.72
C LEU A 54 8.95 -3.32 -0.20
N VAL A 55 10.10 -3.84 0.22
CA VAL A 55 10.48 -3.92 1.64
C VAL A 55 11.71 -3.07 1.90
N ALA A 56 11.77 -2.48 3.10
CA ALA A 56 12.95 -1.82 3.62
C ALA A 56 13.65 -2.79 4.58
N GLU A 57 14.83 -3.26 4.19
CA GLU A 57 15.67 -4.16 4.97
C GLU A 57 16.73 -3.35 5.72
N VAL A 58 16.80 -3.54 7.03
CA VAL A 58 17.71 -2.84 7.93
C VAL A 58 18.63 -3.87 8.59
N PRO A 59 19.96 -3.75 8.45
CA PRO A 59 20.90 -4.60 9.19
C PRO A 59 20.66 -4.50 10.71
N GLU A 60 20.86 -5.58 11.45
CA GLU A 60 20.60 -5.64 12.90
C GLU A 60 21.33 -4.53 13.67
N GLU A 61 22.59 -4.27 13.30
CA GLU A 61 23.43 -3.23 13.88
C GLU A 61 22.89 -1.81 13.70
N HIS A 62 21.94 -1.61 12.78
CA HIS A 62 21.35 -0.31 12.45
C HIS A 62 19.87 -0.22 12.81
N LYS A 63 19.28 -1.24 13.45
CA LYS A 63 17.90 -1.17 13.92
C LYS A 63 17.78 -0.14 15.05
N SER A 64 16.91 0.84 14.86
CA SER A 64 16.53 1.80 15.89
C SER A 64 15.00 1.92 15.95
N LYS A 65 14.50 2.46 17.08
CA LYS A 65 13.07 2.79 17.23
C LYS A 65 12.68 4.06 16.46
N GLU A 66 13.64 4.77 15.87
CA GLU A 66 13.41 6.04 15.18
C GLU A 66 13.23 5.84 13.68
N GLY A 67 12.35 6.64 13.07
CA GLY A 67 12.06 6.58 11.65
C GLY A 67 13.22 7.09 10.80
N ASN A 68 14.11 6.19 10.35
CA ASN A 68 15.27 6.53 9.53
C ASN A 68 14.93 6.72 8.05
N GLY A 69 13.96 7.60 7.74
CA GLY A 69 13.65 7.97 6.34
C GLY A 69 13.07 6.85 5.46
N PHE A 70 12.64 5.73 6.06
CA PHE A 70 12.08 4.58 5.34
C PHE A 70 10.91 4.95 4.43
N GLY A 71 9.94 5.74 4.94
CA GLY A 71 8.77 6.17 4.15
C GLY A 71 9.16 7.00 2.92
N LYS A 72 10.15 7.90 3.05
CA LYS A 72 10.68 8.66 1.90
C LYS A 72 11.32 7.72 0.89
N GLY A 73 12.14 6.79 1.35
CA GLY A 73 12.80 5.82 0.48
C GLY A 73 11.78 4.96 -0.28
N LEU A 74 10.83 4.35 0.44
CA LEU A 74 9.82 3.46 -0.15
C LEU A 74 8.97 4.20 -1.19
N LEU A 75 8.43 5.38 -0.84
CA LEU A 75 7.64 6.18 -1.78
C LEU A 75 8.44 6.58 -3.03
N SER A 76 9.69 7.00 -2.84
CA SER A 76 10.56 7.37 -3.98
C SER A 76 10.84 6.18 -4.89
N LYS A 77 10.96 4.97 -4.32
CA LYS A 77 11.16 3.75 -5.10
C LYS A 77 9.90 3.34 -5.87
N VAL A 78 8.71 3.51 -5.30
CA VAL A 78 7.44 3.33 -6.04
C VAL A 78 7.38 4.32 -7.22
N ALA A 79 7.74 5.59 -7.00
CA ALA A 79 7.77 6.58 -8.06
C ALA A 79 8.80 6.21 -9.17
N GLU A 80 9.97 5.69 -8.81
CA GLU A 80 10.96 5.18 -9.76
C GLU A 80 10.39 4.03 -10.62
N VAL A 81 9.69 3.07 -10.01
CA VAL A 81 9.02 1.97 -10.72
C VAL A 81 7.94 2.51 -11.65
N ALA A 82 7.11 3.45 -11.18
CA ALA A 82 6.08 4.09 -11.98
C ALA A 82 6.67 4.76 -13.23
N LYS A 83 7.78 5.51 -13.08
CA LYS A 83 8.46 6.13 -14.22
C LYS A 83 9.06 5.11 -15.20
N LYS A 84 9.65 4.02 -14.70
CA LYS A 84 10.16 2.92 -15.55
C LYS A 84 9.05 2.25 -16.35
N LYS A 85 7.85 2.14 -15.78
CA LYS A 85 6.64 1.63 -16.44
C LYS A 85 5.90 2.69 -17.27
N GLN A 86 6.49 3.87 -17.46
CA GLN A 86 5.90 5.00 -18.18
C GLN A 86 4.55 5.47 -17.61
N CYS A 87 4.27 5.18 -16.33
CA CYS A 87 3.13 5.75 -15.64
C CYS A 87 3.30 7.27 -15.51
N VAL A 88 2.19 7.99 -15.64
CA VAL A 88 2.15 9.46 -15.57
C VAL A 88 1.70 9.99 -14.21
N ARG A 89 1.17 9.12 -13.34
CA ARG A 89 0.66 9.50 -12.02
C ARG A 89 0.86 8.39 -10.99
N LEU A 90 0.94 8.79 -9.72
CA LEU A 90 0.85 7.94 -8.54
C LEU A 90 -0.34 8.45 -7.73
N GLN A 91 -1.25 7.56 -7.34
CA GLN A 91 -2.43 7.89 -6.54
C GLN A 91 -2.46 7.03 -5.28
N LEU A 92 -2.92 7.61 -4.18
CA LEU A 92 -3.13 6.95 -2.90
C LEU A 92 -4.28 7.62 -2.15
N SER A 93 -4.81 6.94 -1.14
CA SER A 93 -5.81 7.49 -0.22
C SER A 93 -5.16 7.72 1.15
N VAL A 94 -5.57 8.78 1.85
CA VAL A 94 -5.09 9.10 3.20
C VAL A 94 -6.30 9.32 4.10
N LEU A 95 -6.31 8.69 5.28
CA LEU A 95 -7.38 8.90 6.27
C LEU A 95 -7.41 10.37 6.72
N ASN A 96 -8.61 10.90 6.95
CA ASN A 96 -8.85 12.32 7.25
C ASN A 96 -8.04 12.84 8.46
N TRP A 97 -7.81 12.00 9.46
CA TRP A 97 -7.08 12.33 10.68
C TRP A 97 -5.55 12.28 10.51
N ASN A 98 -5.05 11.68 9.43
CA ASN A 98 -3.62 11.46 9.21
C ASN A 98 -2.96 12.69 8.57
N THR A 99 -3.07 13.85 9.24
CA THR A 99 -2.39 15.09 8.87
C THR A 99 -0.88 14.89 8.66
N PRO A 100 -0.14 14.14 9.51
CA PRO A 100 1.29 13.93 9.29
C PRO A 100 1.62 13.30 7.93
N SER A 101 0.81 12.34 7.46
CA SER A 101 1.02 11.74 6.14
C SER A 101 0.63 12.71 5.01
N ARG A 102 -0.48 13.45 5.16
CA ARG A 102 -0.87 14.47 4.17
C ARG A 102 0.21 15.53 3.99
N ASP A 103 0.76 16.06 5.08
CA ASP A 103 1.84 17.05 5.04
C ASP A 103 3.10 16.48 4.39
N PHE A 104 3.44 15.21 4.70
CA PHE A 104 4.56 14.51 4.08
C PHE A 104 4.41 14.37 2.56
N TYR A 105 3.22 14.05 2.06
CA TYR A 105 2.96 13.94 0.62
C TYR A 105 2.86 15.32 -0.06
N ALA A 106 2.22 16.30 0.57
CA ALA A 106 2.13 17.67 0.08
C ALA A 106 3.52 18.32 -0.08
N ALA A 107 4.44 18.08 0.88
CA ALA A 107 5.84 18.51 0.79
C ALA A 107 6.61 17.89 -0.41
N LYS A 108 6.04 16.90 -1.10
CA LYS A 108 6.58 16.29 -2.33
C LYS A 108 5.80 16.67 -3.59
N GLY A 109 4.85 17.60 -3.47
CA GLY A 109 4.03 18.09 -4.58
C GLY A 109 2.76 17.27 -4.84
N ALA A 110 2.35 16.37 -3.93
CA ALA A 110 1.04 15.72 -4.05
C ALA A 110 -0.10 16.73 -3.79
N GLN A 111 -1.23 16.55 -4.47
CA GLN A 111 -2.44 17.34 -4.30
C GLN A 111 -3.53 16.48 -3.66
N ASP A 112 -4.29 17.06 -2.73
CA ASP A 112 -5.46 16.40 -2.14
C ASP A 112 -6.67 16.55 -3.06
N LEU A 113 -6.96 15.50 -3.83
CA LEU A 113 -8.05 15.48 -4.81
C LEU A 113 -9.44 15.57 -4.16
N THR A 114 -9.58 15.21 -2.88
CA THR A 114 -10.85 15.37 -2.16
C THR A 114 -11.13 16.87 -1.97
N VAL A 115 -10.10 17.65 -1.63
CA VAL A 115 -10.21 19.10 -1.43
C VAL A 115 -10.30 19.85 -2.75
N THR A 116 -9.49 19.48 -3.75
CA THR A 116 -9.41 20.24 -5.01
C THR A 116 -10.52 19.89 -5.99
N GLU A 117 -11.02 18.65 -6.00
CA GLU A 117 -11.95 18.16 -7.02
C GLU A 117 -13.25 17.59 -6.44
N GLY A 118 -13.34 17.37 -5.12
CA GLY A 118 -14.58 16.91 -4.48
C GLY A 118 -14.92 15.44 -4.74
N TRP A 119 -13.93 14.57 -4.98
CA TRP A 119 -14.17 13.15 -5.22
C TRP A 119 -14.68 12.42 -3.96
N HIS A 120 -15.63 11.51 -4.18
CA HIS A 120 -16.05 10.53 -3.17
C HIS A 120 -15.40 9.17 -3.42
N PHE A 121 -14.86 8.56 -2.36
CA PHE A 121 -14.33 7.20 -2.41
C PHE A 121 -15.45 6.19 -2.10
N ILE A 122 -15.92 5.47 -3.12
CA ILE A 122 -17.07 4.54 -3.06
C ILE A 122 -16.57 3.10 -3.26
N ARG A 123 -17.12 2.14 -2.49
CA ARG A 123 -16.74 0.72 -2.55
C ARG A 123 -17.99 -0.16 -2.63
N PHE A 124 -17.92 -1.19 -3.47
CA PHE A 124 -18.76 -2.38 -3.40
C PHE A 124 -17.89 -3.56 -2.96
N ASP A 125 -18.30 -4.27 -1.91
CA ASP A 125 -17.59 -5.43 -1.38
C ASP A 125 -18.53 -6.55 -0.94
N GLY A 126 -17.97 -7.75 -0.81
CA GLY A 126 -18.68 -8.97 -0.42
C GLY A 126 -19.96 -9.18 -1.24
N GLN A 127 -21.06 -9.46 -0.53
CA GLN A 127 -22.36 -9.74 -1.14
C GLN A 127 -22.88 -8.60 -2.04
N ASN A 128 -22.52 -7.34 -1.75
CA ASN A 128 -22.96 -6.22 -2.58
C ASN A 128 -22.29 -6.24 -3.97
N LEU A 129 -21.03 -6.67 -4.04
CA LEU A 129 -20.33 -6.87 -5.31
C LEU A 129 -20.92 -8.05 -6.09
N ASP A 130 -21.21 -9.16 -5.39
CA ASP A 130 -21.85 -10.34 -6.00
C ASP A 130 -23.24 -10.00 -6.58
N ASN A 131 -24.02 -9.22 -5.84
CA ASN A 131 -25.33 -8.75 -6.29
C ASN A 131 -25.21 -7.89 -7.55
N LEU A 132 -24.26 -6.94 -7.56
CA LEU A 132 -24.03 -6.07 -8.71
C LEU A 132 -23.57 -6.87 -9.95
N ALA A 133 -22.76 -7.91 -9.76
CA ALA A 133 -22.34 -8.79 -10.85
C ALA A 133 -23.53 -9.57 -11.47
N ASN A 134 -24.53 -9.95 -10.66
CA ASN A 134 -25.73 -10.63 -11.13
C ASN A 134 -26.69 -9.73 -11.93
N GLU A 135 -26.53 -8.42 -11.83
CA GLU A 135 -27.28 -7.44 -12.65
C GLU A 135 -26.69 -7.27 -14.06
N ALA A 136 -25.49 -7.79 -14.32
CA ALA A 136 -24.88 -7.72 -15.64
C ALA A 136 -25.81 -8.37 -16.68
N PRO A 137 -26.06 -7.70 -17.83
CA PRO A 137 -26.87 -8.28 -18.90
C PRO A 137 -26.34 -9.66 -19.29
N LYS A 138 -27.21 -10.66 -19.26
CA LYS A 138 -26.88 -12.00 -19.73
C LYS A 138 -26.85 -11.95 -21.27
N ASN A 139 -25.68 -12.27 -21.83
CA ASN A 139 -25.55 -12.55 -23.26
C ASN A 139 -26.28 -13.85 -23.62
#